data_AF-A0A2W5RXB5-F1
#
_entry.id   AF-A0A2W5RXB5-F1
#
_cell.length_a   1.000
_cell.length_b   1.000
_cell.length_c   1.000
_cell.angle_alpha   90.00
_cell.angle_beta   90.00
_cell.angle_gamma   90.00
#
_symmetry.space_group_name_H-M   'P 1'
#
loop_
_entity.id
_entity.type
_entity.pdbx_description
1 polymer ?
#
loop_
_entity_poly.entity_id
_entity_poly.type
_entity_poly.pdbx_seq_one_letter_code
_entity_poly.pdbx_strand_id
1 'polypeptide(L)'
;PRQDANAEYLVLDTDFLIEDVGQDSQNKDASPDRRQTWRVKVDLTAHPVEEPLRPEHSHRKPDTHGPQVALVVGPEGQNIWTDELGRIKVQFPWDRIGQKNQHSTCWLRVSSPWAGNQLGGVHLPRIGQEVIVDFIGGDPDLPICTGRVHNQMNLPPWELPGQSALSGFRSAGGRSNHLILDDTDGQIQAQLKSDHQSSSLSLGHITRIEDNQGRKDQRGQGFELRTDGHGAVRAQDGLLITTEARGNAAQHIKSLDETAQRLKAAHGQHQGLADAAVTAKAQRRGVDQTEVAKSLQQQLDAIQGSGQADAAKGHFPELNQPHLVLASAAGIAATTAGSIHLQAGEHIAVTSEGHISLSVGKRLLASAKDGIRLFALKGGMKWIAGKGKITIEAHKDKINVIAKQNVTIKSTTESIFISAPTKVVVNGGGSFTEWSNAGILHGTMGRWIEHAASHVKMGPASMPLQPQNFKACAQEEGKADQEAGGSISA
;
A
#
# COMPACT_ATOMS: atom_id res chain seq x y z
N PRO A 1 95.67 4.01 -24.12
CA PRO A 1 94.67 4.48 -23.13
C PRO A 1 93.87 5.66 -23.70
N ARG A 2 92.53 5.56 -23.75
CA ARG A 2 91.71 6.72 -24.12
C ARG A 2 91.43 7.56 -22.85
N GLN A 3 91.62 8.87 -22.92
CA GLN A 3 91.52 9.77 -21.76
C GLN A 3 90.08 9.91 -21.23
N ASP A 4 89.09 9.75 -22.11
CA ASP A 4 87.66 9.73 -21.82
C ASP A 4 87.21 8.53 -20.96
N ALA A 5 88.00 7.45 -20.92
CA ALA A 5 87.72 6.25 -20.13
C ALA A 5 88.38 6.25 -18.74
N ASN A 6 89.11 7.31 -18.36
CA ASN A 6 89.69 7.44 -17.02
C ASN A 6 88.76 8.28 -16.14
N ALA A 7 87.76 7.64 -15.54
CA ALA A 7 86.79 8.24 -14.63
C ALA A 7 86.84 7.61 -13.23
N GLU A 8 86.02 8.10 -12.30
CA GLU A 8 85.78 7.41 -11.04
C GLU A 8 84.85 6.20 -11.28
N TYR A 9 85.25 5.04 -10.77
CA TYR A 9 84.49 3.80 -10.88
C TYR A 9 84.17 3.23 -9.50
N LEU A 10 82.93 2.76 -9.33
CA LEU A 10 82.51 1.96 -8.18
C LEU A 10 82.82 0.49 -8.46
N VAL A 11 83.60 -0.16 -7.59
CA VAL A 11 83.88 -1.60 -7.70
C VAL A 11 82.67 -2.37 -7.15
N LEU A 12 82.05 -3.19 -7.99
CA LEU A 12 80.86 -3.97 -7.65
C LEU A 12 81.21 -5.35 -7.09
N ASP A 13 82.27 -5.95 -7.62
CA ASP A 13 82.76 -7.26 -7.22
C ASP A 13 84.27 -7.32 -7.41
N THR A 14 84.94 -8.13 -6.59
CA THR A 14 86.38 -8.32 -6.69
C THR A 14 86.75 -9.77 -6.45
N ASP A 15 87.32 -10.36 -7.49
CA ASP A 15 87.94 -11.67 -7.42
C ASP A 15 89.45 -11.51 -7.25
N PHE A 16 89.93 -11.93 -6.08
CA PHE A 16 91.35 -11.99 -5.77
C PHE A 16 91.84 -13.43 -5.87
N LEU A 17 92.83 -13.65 -6.73
CA LEU A 17 93.65 -14.85 -6.70
C LEU A 17 95.07 -14.46 -6.31
N ILE A 18 95.43 -14.78 -5.06
CA ILE A 18 96.79 -14.62 -4.53
C ILE A 18 97.40 -16.01 -4.43
N GLU A 19 98.32 -16.30 -5.34
CA GLU A 19 99.07 -17.56 -5.36
C GLU A 19 100.47 -17.32 -4.79
N ASP A 20 100.71 -17.86 -3.60
CA ASP A 20 102.05 -18.03 -3.03
C ASP A 20 102.46 -19.49 -3.16
N VAL A 21 103.43 -19.78 -4.04
CA VAL A 21 103.94 -21.14 -4.23
C VAL A 21 105.06 -21.40 -3.21
N GLY A 22 104.64 -21.64 -1.97
CA GLY A 22 105.30 -22.57 -1.06
C GLY A 22 106.41 -22.03 -0.15
N GLN A 23 106.18 -22.23 1.14
CA GLN A 23 107.05 -22.09 2.33
C GLN A 23 108.37 -22.91 2.31
N ASP A 24 108.74 -23.58 1.22
CA ASP A 24 109.97 -24.40 1.10
C ASP A 24 111.21 -23.61 0.60
N SER A 25 111.06 -22.33 0.29
CA SER A 25 112.15 -21.45 -0.20
C SER A 25 112.97 -20.77 0.90
N GLN A 26 112.68 -21.05 2.19
CA GLN A 26 113.41 -20.48 3.33
C GLN A 26 114.20 -21.50 4.17
N ASN A 27 114.60 -22.66 3.61
CA ASN A 27 115.61 -23.49 4.26
C ASN A 27 117.03 -23.02 3.90
N LYS A 28 117.98 -23.10 4.84
CA LYS A 28 119.35 -22.53 4.72
C LYS A 28 120.19 -23.06 3.55
N ASP A 29 119.74 -24.12 2.87
CA ASP A 29 120.46 -24.83 1.80
C ASP A 29 119.84 -24.69 0.38
N ALA A 30 118.97 -23.69 0.14
CA ALA A 30 118.34 -23.50 -1.18
C ALA A 30 119.28 -22.87 -2.25
N SER A 31 119.27 -23.43 -3.47
CA SER A 31 120.16 -23.07 -4.61
C SER A 31 119.91 -21.66 -5.20
N PRO A 32 120.94 -20.90 -5.63
CA PRO A 32 120.81 -19.49 -6.05
C PRO A 32 119.91 -19.19 -7.26
N ASP A 33 119.59 -20.18 -8.09
CA ASP A 33 118.85 -19.98 -9.36
C ASP A 33 117.33 -20.21 -9.27
N ARG A 34 116.75 -20.33 -8.07
CA ARG A 34 115.28 -20.31 -7.87
C ARG A 34 114.78 -18.89 -7.56
N ARG A 35 114.54 -18.07 -8.58
CA ARG A 35 113.79 -16.81 -8.42
C ARG A 35 112.30 -17.11 -8.21
N GLN A 36 111.78 -16.81 -7.02
CA GLN A 36 110.35 -16.90 -6.75
C GLN A 36 109.58 -15.82 -7.50
N THR A 37 108.47 -16.21 -8.12
CA THR A 37 107.46 -15.30 -8.66
C THR A 37 106.17 -15.52 -7.89
N TRP A 38 105.83 -14.61 -6.98
CA TRP A 38 104.47 -14.52 -6.45
C TRP A 38 103.54 -14.01 -7.55
N ARG A 39 102.29 -14.50 -7.57
CA ARG A 39 101.28 -14.04 -8.53
C ARG A 39 100.08 -13.50 -7.77
N VAL A 40 99.79 -12.22 -8.01
CA VAL A 40 98.52 -11.61 -7.63
C VAL A 40 97.77 -11.34 -8.91
N LYS A 41 96.61 -11.98 -9.07
CA LYS A 41 95.62 -11.62 -10.08
C LYS A 41 94.46 -10.95 -9.36
N VAL A 42 94.14 -9.74 -9.79
CA VAL A 42 92.97 -9.01 -9.33
C VAL A 42 92.09 -8.81 -10.55
N ASP A 43 90.91 -9.43 -10.54
CA ASP A 43 89.86 -9.15 -11.50
C ASP A 43 88.78 -8.31 -10.79
N LEU A 44 88.45 -7.16 -11.37
CA LEU A 44 87.48 -6.21 -10.82
C LEU A 44 86.32 -6.07 -11.79
N THR A 45 85.09 -6.18 -11.28
CA THR A 45 83.91 -5.70 -11.98
C THR A 45 83.62 -4.30 -11.46
N ALA A 46 83.67 -3.30 -12.34
CA ALA A 46 83.54 -1.90 -11.95
C ALA A 46 82.51 -1.16 -12.82
N HIS A 47 81.78 -0.22 -12.22
CA HIS A 47 80.73 0.58 -12.86
C HIS A 47 81.05 2.08 -12.77
N PRO A 48 80.96 2.87 -13.86
CA PRO A 48 81.23 4.30 -13.83
C PRO A 48 80.33 5.02 -12.82
N VAL A 49 80.89 5.87 -11.95
CA VAL A 49 80.12 6.60 -10.93
C VAL A 49 79.14 7.61 -11.55
N GLU A 50 79.47 8.13 -12.73
CA GLU A 50 78.62 9.08 -13.46
C GLU A 50 77.36 8.43 -14.05
N GLU A 51 77.31 7.10 -14.14
CA GLU A 51 76.16 6.36 -14.64
C GLU A 51 75.34 5.76 -13.49
N PRO A 52 73.99 5.84 -13.51
CA PRO A 52 73.16 5.23 -12.48
C PRO A 52 73.31 3.69 -12.43
N LEU A 53 73.79 3.17 -11.29
CA LEU A 53 73.81 1.73 -11.02
C LEU A 53 72.43 1.24 -10.55
N ARG A 54 71.95 0.12 -11.09
CA ARG A 54 70.75 -0.57 -10.61
C ARG A 54 71.07 -2.04 -10.30
N PRO A 55 70.64 -2.59 -9.15
CA PRO A 55 70.81 -4.00 -8.85
C PRO A 55 70.15 -4.89 -9.92
N GLU A 56 70.79 -6.00 -10.25
CA GLU A 56 70.19 -7.03 -11.09
C GLU A 56 69.03 -7.72 -10.36
N HIS A 57 67.98 -8.08 -11.11
CA HIS A 57 66.80 -8.73 -10.54
C HIS A 57 67.06 -10.24 -10.35
N SER A 58 67.78 -10.59 -9.29
CA SER A 58 68.23 -11.97 -9.00
C SER A 58 67.18 -12.87 -8.33
N HIS A 59 66.11 -12.29 -7.77
CA HIS A 59 65.06 -13.02 -7.05
C HIS A 59 63.70 -12.87 -7.73
N ARG A 60 62.90 -13.95 -7.75
CA ARG A 60 61.51 -13.87 -8.20
C ARG A 60 60.65 -13.18 -7.14
N LYS A 61 59.67 -12.39 -7.58
CA LYS A 61 58.64 -11.84 -6.70
C LYS A 61 57.87 -13.00 -6.03
N PRO A 62 57.52 -12.92 -4.74
CA PRO A 62 56.65 -13.91 -4.11
C PRO A 62 55.28 -13.96 -4.77
N ASP A 63 54.79 -15.16 -5.07
CA ASP A 63 53.49 -15.40 -5.69
C ASP A 63 52.55 -16.16 -4.72
N THR A 64 51.27 -15.81 -4.77
CA THR A 64 50.20 -16.56 -4.10
C THR A 64 49.69 -17.70 -4.99
N HIS A 65 49.30 -18.82 -4.37
CA HIS A 65 48.88 -20.04 -5.09
C HIS A 65 47.36 -20.26 -5.10
N GLY A 66 46.58 -19.24 -4.72
CA GLY A 66 45.13 -19.30 -4.66
C GLY A 66 44.52 -18.37 -3.61
N PRO A 67 43.18 -18.25 -3.60
CA PRO A 67 42.48 -17.40 -2.68
C PRO A 67 42.61 -17.87 -1.23
N GLN A 68 42.51 -16.95 -0.30
CA GLN A 68 42.59 -17.18 1.13
C GLN A 68 41.36 -16.63 1.85
N VAL A 69 41.06 -17.13 3.04
CA VAL A 69 40.05 -16.51 3.90
C VAL A 69 40.67 -15.43 4.77
N ALA A 70 39.91 -14.37 5.04
CA ALA A 70 40.30 -13.31 5.96
C ALA A 70 39.09 -12.83 6.77
N LEU A 71 39.34 -12.34 7.97
CA LEU A 71 38.33 -11.75 8.85
C LEU A 71 38.19 -10.26 8.53
N VAL A 72 37.00 -9.74 8.33
CA VAL A 72 36.77 -8.30 8.14
C VAL A 72 36.97 -7.58 9.48
N VAL A 73 37.75 -6.49 9.46
CA VAL A 73 38.15 -5.74 10.67
C VAL A 73 37.93 -4.24 10.50
N GLY A 74 37.80 -3.55 11.62
CA GLY A 74 37.62 -2.10 11.67
C GLY A 74 37.68 -1.57 13.11
N PRO A 75 37.29 -0.32 13.34
CA PRO A 75 37.30 0.28 14.67
C PRO A 75 36.34 -0.44 15.63
N GLU A 76 36.69 -0.44 16.91
CA GLU A 76 35.83 -0.97 17.96
C GLU A 76 34.48 -0.23 18.02
N GLY A 77 33.40 -0.96 18.33
CA GLY A 77 32.05 -0.42 18.41
C GLY A 77 31.36 -0.16 17.06
N GLN A 78 32.04 -0.40 15.93
CA GLN A 78 31.44 -0.29 14.60
C GLN A 78 31.05 -1.65 14.04
N ASN A 79 29.98 -1.67 13.24
CA ASN A 79 29.51 -2.88 12.55
C ASN A 79 30.04 -2.95 11.10
N ILE A 80 30.24 -1.80 10.46
CA ILE A 80 30.70 -1.68 9.07
C ILE A 80 31.79 -0.61 9.04
N TRP A 81 32.89 -0.89 8.36
CA TRP A 81 33.99 0.05 8.15
C TRP A 81 34.44 0.02 6.69
N THR A 82 34.06 1.06 5.94
CA THR A 82 34.34 1.18 4.50
C THR A 82 34.66 2.61 4.10
N ASP A 83 35.28 2.78 2.95
CA ASP A 83 35.52 4.09 2.32
C ASP A 83 34.52 4.39 1.20
N GLU A 84 34.75 5.47 0.44
CA GLU A 84 33.86 5.97 -0.62
C GLU A 84 33.67 4.98 -1.77
N LEU A 85 34.58 4.01 -1.92
CA LEU A 85 34.53 2.97 -2.95
C LEU A 85 33.93 1.65 -2.43
N GLY A 86 33.49 1.61 -1.17
CA GLY A 86 32.99 0.39 -0.53
C GLY A 86 34.08 -0.64 -0.27
N ARG A 87 35.35 -0.21 -0.15
CA ARG A 87 36.46 -1.11 0.20
C ARG A 87 36.40 -1.48 1.68
N ILE A 88 36.94 -2.64 2.04
CA ILE A 88 37.00 -3.14 3.41
C ILE A 88 38.44 -3.30 3.87
N LYS A 89 38.65 -3.50 5.18
CA LYS A 89 39.91 -3.97 5.74
C LYS A 89 39.74 -5.34 6.34
N VAL A 90 40.79 -6.14 6.33
CA VAL A 90 40.76 -7.53 6.80
C VAL A 90 41.94 -7.84 7.70
N GLN A 91 41.90 -8.98 8.37
CA GLN A 91 43.03 -9.61 9.05
C GLN A 91 43.14 -11.03 8.49
N PHE A 92 44.30 -11.37 7.94
CA PHE A 92 44.58 -12.74 7.51
C PHE A 92 44.91 -13.63 8.71
N PRO A 93 44.57 -14.94 8.68
CA PRO A 93 44.87 -15.86 9.76
C PRO A 93 46.37 -15.98 10.11
N TRP A 94 47.25 -15.78 9.12
CA TRP A 94 48.71 -15.83 9.28
C TRP A 94 49.31 -14.48 9.72
N ASP A 95 48.54 -13.39 9.71
CA ASP A 95 49.04 -12.10 10.16
C ASP A 95 49.08 -12.06 11.69
N ARG A 96 50.31 -12.15 12.23
CA ARG A 96 50.61 -12.15 13.66
C ARG A 96 50.84 -10.75 14.24
N ILE A 97 51.00 -9.74 13.38
CA ILE A 97 51.34 -8.36 13.77
C ILE A 97 50.06 -7.52 13.84
N GLY A 98 49.12 -7.74 12.92
CA GLY A 98 47.85 -7.04 12.90
C GLY A 98 47.05 -7.24 14.20
N GLN A 99 46.42 -6.16 14.64
CA GLN A 99 45.72 -6.07 15.92
C GLN A 99 44.21 -6.31 15.77
N LYS A 100 43.75 -6.82 14.61
CA LYS A 100 42.33 -6.99 14.28
C LYS A 100 41.51 -5.69 14.37
N ASN A 101 42.13 -4.56 14.00
CA ASN A 101 41.51 -3.23 14.00
C ASN A 101 41.65 -2.54 12.63
N GLN A 102 41.28 -1.26 12.55
CA GLN A 102 41.32 -0.47 11.31
C GLN A 102 42.73 -0.26 10.71
N HIS A 103 43.78 -0.67 11.39
CA HIS A 103 45.17 -0.55 10.93
C HIS A 103 45.77 -1.88 10.43
N SER A 104 45.01 -2.98 10.43
CA SER A 104 45.53 -4.32 10.11
C SER A 104 45.96 -4.50 8.64
N THR A 105 45.22 -3.92 7.69
CA THR A 105 45.55 -4.01 6.25
C THR A 105 45.29 -2.71 5.50
N CYS A 106 45.70 -2.70 4.22
CA CYS A 106 45.22 -1.75 3.23
C CYS A 106 43.72 -1.93 2.94
N TRP A 107 43.17 -1.07 2.09
CA TRP A 107 41.79 -1.15 1.62
C TRP A 107 41.65 -2.15 0.47
N LEU A 108 40.82 -3.17 0.66
CA LEU A 108 40.51 -4.20 -0.32
C LEU A 108 39.22 -3.88 -1.05
N ARG A 109 39.24 -3.91 -2.38
CA ARG A 109 38.00 -3.85 -3.18
C ARG A 109 37.16 -5.10 -2.93
N VAL A 110 35.84 -4.93 -2.99
CA VAL A 110 34.88 -6.01 -2.77
C VAL A 110 34.13 -6.30 -4.06
N SER A 111 34.11 -7.57 -4.44
CA SER A 111 33.30 -8.07 -5.55
C SER A 111 31.80 -8.01 -5.18
N SER A 112 31.06 -7.38 -6.07
CA SER A 112 29.60 -7.25 -6.01
C SER A 112 28.95 -8.18 -7.03
N PRO A 113 27.78 -8.76 -6.74
CA PRO A 113 27.06 -9.61 -7.70
C PRO A 113 26.73 -8.89 -9.01
N TRP A 114 26.63 -7.57 -8.97
CA TRP A 114 26.49 -6.69 -10.13
C TRP A 114 27.11 -5.34 -9.78
N ALA A 115 27.92 -4.76 -10.68
CA ALA A 115 28.52 -3.43 -10.50
C ALA A 115 28.57 -2.67 -11.84
N GLY A 116 28.34 -1.36 -11.78
CA GLY A 116 28.42 -0.41 -12.89
C GLY A 116 28.43 1.02 -12.38
N ASN A 117 28.39 2.02 -13.28
CA ASN A 117 28.36 3.42 -12.88
C ASN A 117 27.03 3.77 -12.17
N GLN A 118 27.03 3.77 -10.83
CA GLN A 118 25.85 3.95 -9.97
C GLN A 118 24.75 2.89 -10.16
N LEU A 119 25.16 1.66 -10.50
CA LEU A 119 24.28 0.53 -10.79
C LEU A 119 24.80 -0.71 -10.07
N GLY A 120 23.90 -1.61 -9.65
CA GLY A 120 24.26 -2.95 -9.20
C GLY A 120 23.78 -3.32 -7.79
N GLY A 121 24.29 -4.43 -7.28
CA GLY A 121 23.96 -4.97 -5.96
C GLY A 121 25.10 -4.75 -4.98
N VAL A 122 24.85 -4.01 -3.90
CA VAL A 122 25.87 -3.72 -2.88
C VAL A 122 25.52 -4.43 -1.58
N HIS A 123 26.40 -5.32 -1.14
CA HIS A 123 26.37 -5.91 0.19
C HIS A 123 27.77 -5.87 0.79
N LEU A 124 28.02 -4.86 1.61
CA LEU A 124 29.32 -4.63 2.24
C LEU A 124 29.52 -5.64 3.38
N PRO A 125 30.61 -6.43 3.36
CA PRO A 125 30.98 -7.29 4.47
C PRO A 125 31.13 -6.49 5.77
N ARG A 126 30.56 -7.02 6.84
CA ARG A 126 30.57 -6.41 8.19
C ARG A 126 31.78 -6.87 8.97
N ILE A 127 32.22 -6.07 9.93
CA ILE A 127 33.29 -6.43 10.86
C ILE A 127 32.91 -7.75 11.56
N GLY A 128 33.85 -8.71 11.58
CA GLY A 128 33.62 -10.06 12.12
C GLY A 128 33.14 -11.10 11.11
N GLN A 129 32.78 -10.70 9.88
CA GLN A 129 32.46 -11.65 8.82
C GLN A 129 33.72 -12.22 8.17
N GLU A 130 33.61 -13.44 7.65
CA GLU A 130 34.68 -14.11 6.90
C GLU A 130 34.47 -13.90 5.40
N VAL A 131 35.54 -13.46 4.74
CA VAL A 131 35.57 -13.18 3.31
C VAL A 131 36.63 -14.01 2.60
N ILE A 132 36.40 -14.27 1.32
CA ILE A 132 37.40 -14.87 0.43
C ILE A 132 38.16 -13.72 -0.24
N VAL A 133 39.48 -13.71 -0.09
CA VAL A 133 40.40 -12.74 -0.69
C VAL A 133 41.27 -13.45 -1.71
N ASP A 134 41.22 -12.96 -2.95
CA ASP A 134 42.10 -13.36 -4.03
C ASP A 134 43.12 -12.25 -4.31
N PHE A 135 44.13 -12.54 -5.10
CA PHE A 135 45.25 -11.64 -5.38
C PHE A 135 45.43 -11.50 -6.89
N ILE A 136 45.31 -10.26 -7.41
CA ILE A 136 45.30 -10.01 -8.86
C ILE A 136 46.64 -10.45 -9.46
N GLY A 137 46.59 -11.42 -10.38
CA GLY A 137 47.79 -11.98 -11.02
C GLY A 137 48.67 -12.80 -10.08
N GLY A 138 48.16 -13.22 -8.92
CA GLY A 138 48.93 -13.91 -7.89
C GLY A 138 49.76 -12.99 -6.99
N ASP A 139 49.75 -11.67 -7.24
CA ASP A 139 50.58 -10.70 -6.51
C ASP A 139 50.04 -10.42 -5.10
N PRO A 140 50.78 -10.78 -4.02
CA PRO A 140 50.38 -10.54 -2.63
C PRO A 140 50.05 -9.06 -2.31
N ASP A 141 50.57 -8.11 -3.09
CA ASP A 141 50.35 -6.67 -2.90
C ASP A 141 49.01 -6.18 -3.47
N LEU A 142 48.30 -7.01 -4.25
CA LEU A 142 47.06 -6.63 -4.96
C LEU A 142 45.83 -7.45 -4.51
N PRO A 143 45.45 -7.40 -3.22
CA PRO A 143 44.32 -8.18 -2.71
C PRO A 143 42.95 -7.63 -3.18
N ILE A 144 42.02 -8.54 -3.42
CA ILE A 144 40.62 -8.25 -3.75
C ILE A 144 39.69 -9.27 -3.08
N CYS A 145 38.65 -8.80 -2.40
CA CYS A 145 37.63 -9.65 -1.81
C CYS A 145 36.69 -10.17 -2.90
N THR A 146 36.63 -11.47 -3.12
CA THR A 146 35.85 -12.11 -4.19
C THR A 146 34.55 -12.75 -3.70
N GLY A 147 34.45 -13.08 -2.41
CA GLY A 147 33.30 -13.79 -1.86
C GLY A 147 33.16 -13.71 -0.35
N ARG A 148 32.13 -14.37 0.18
CA ARG A 148 31.85 -14.49 1.62
C ARG A 148 31.45 -15.92 1.92
N VAL A 149 31.72 -16.38 3.13
CA VAL A 149 31.37 -17.73 3.57
C VAL A 149 30.74 -17.70 4.95
N HIS A 150 29.85 -18.66 5.21
CA HIS A 150 29.33 -18.93 6.54
C HIS A 150 30.30 -19.84 7.29
N ASN A 151 30.37 -19.66 8.61
CA ASN A 151 31.19 -20.49 9.49
C ASN A 151 30.50 -20.65 10.86
N GLN A 152 31.15 -21.30 11.83
CA GLN A 152 30.57 -21.59 13.14
C GLN A 152 30.19 -20.33 13.95
N MET A 153 30.80 -19.19 13.63
CA MET A 153 30.50 -17.90 14.26
C MET A 153 29.52 -17.05 13.43
N ASN A 154 29.45 -17.29 12.12
CA ASN A 154 28.58 -16.60 11.17
C ASN A 154 27.68 -17.62 10.45
N LEU A 155 26.65 -18.10 11.16
CA LEU A 155 25.72 -19.11 10.64
C LEU A 155 24.88 -18.57 9.45
N PRO A 156 24.34 -19.47 8.59
CA PRO A 156 23.36 -19.10 7.58
C PRO A 156 22.12 -18.39 8.16
N PRO A 157 21.39 -17.59 7.35
CA PRO A 157 20.22 -16.83 7.81
C PRO A 157 19.07 -17.65 8.40
N TRP A 158 18.96 -18.92 7.99
CA TRP A 158 17.94 -19.87 8.45
C TRP A 158 18.58 -21.17 8.94
N GLU A 159 17.86 -21.85 9.82
CA GLU A 159 18.32 -23.06 10.51
C GLU A 159 18.46 -24.24 9.54
N LEU A 160 19.71 -24.53 9.15
CA LEU A 160 20.05 -25.70 8.36
C LEU A 160 20.39 -26.91 9.27
N PRO A 161 20.07 -28.15 8.84
CA PRO A 161 19.51 -28.52 7.54
C PRO A 161 17.97 -28.42 7.45
N GLY A 162 17.26 -28.11 8.54
CA GLY A 162 15.78 -28.18 8.60
C GLY A 162 15.04 -27.23 7.65
N GLN A 163 15.64 -26.09 7.33
CA GLN A 163 15.06 -25.06 6.46
C GLN A 163 15.70 -25.02 5.06
N SER A 164 16.12 -26.19 4.54
CA SER A 164 16.86 -26.29 3.28
C SER A 164 16.12 -25.81 2.03
N ALA A 165 14.78 -25.73 2.08
CA ALA A 165 13.96 -25.22 1.00
C ALA A 165 13.85 -23.68 0.99
N LEU A 166 14.31 -23.00 2.04
CA LEU A 166 14.31 -21.54 2.11
C LEU A 166 15.53 -20.97 1.39
N SER A 167 15.28 -20.02 0.50
CA SER A 167 16.31 -19.25 -0.19
C SER A 167 15.98 -17.75 -0.19
N GLY A 168 16.99 -16.90 -0.36
CA GLY A 168 16.80 -15.46 -0.53
C GLY A 168 17.76 -14.60 0.29
N PHE A 169 17.32 -13.40 0.65
CA PHE A 169 18.13 -12.38 1.31
C PHE A 169 17.55 -12.03 2.66
N ARG A 170 18.41 -11.91 3.67
CA ARG A 170 18.05 -11.40 4.99
C ARG A 170 19.11 -10.42 5.49
N SER A 171 18.68 -9.21 5.87
CA SER A 171 19.56 -8.24 6.52
C SER A 171 19.69 -8.50 8.02
N ALA A 172 20.77 -8.04 8.64
CA ALA A 172 21.00 -8.19 10.08
C ALA A 172 21.38 -6.85 10.75
N GLY A 173 20.91 -6.68 12.00
CA GLY A 173 21.14 -5.50 12.83
C GLY A 173 20.19 -5.39 14.03
N GLY A 174 19.82 -6.52 14.66
CA GLY A 174 18.77 -6.61 15.69
C GLY A 174 17.34 -6.73 15.13
N ARG A 175 17.07 -6.08 14.00
CA ARG A 175 15.88 -6.27 13.16
C ARG A 175 16.31 -6.59 11.73
N SER A 176 15.47 -7.27 10.98
CA SER A 176 15.75 -7.71 9.62
C SER A 176 14.71 -7.25 8.61
N ASN A 177 15.16 -7.10 7.39
CA ASN A 177 14.32 -7.17 6.20
C ASN A 177 14.68 -8.47 5.50
N HIS A 178 13.70 -9.16 4.94
CA HIS A 178 13.96 -10.34 4.13
C HIS A 178 13.09 -10.46 2.90
N LEU A 179 13.71 -11.00 1.86
CA LEU A 179 13.08 -11.51 0.66
C LEU A 179 13.32 -13.02 0.67
N ILE A 180 12.26 -13.81 0.75
CA ILE A 180 12.31 -15.26 0.89
C ILE A 180 11.52 -15.93 -0.22
N LEU A 181 12.10 -16.99 -0.77
CA LEU A 181 11.44 -17.98 -1.61
C LEU A 181 11.51 -19.32 -0.87
N ASP A 182 10.36 -19.94 -0.63
CA ASP A 182 10.25 -21.29 -0.10
C ASP A 182 9.83 -22.21 -1.23
N ASP A 183 10.72 -23.13 -1.61
CA ASP A 183 10.49 -24.12 -2.67
C ASP A 183 10.04 -25.48 -2.11
N THR A 184 9.46 -25.50 -0.90
CA THR A 184 8.86 -26.72 -0.34
C THR A 184 7.78 -27.24 -1.29
N ASP A 185 7.89 -28.52 -1.67
CA ASP A 185 7.01 -29.15 -2.65
C ASP A 185 5.53 -29.03 -2.26
N GLY A 186 4.70 -28.59 -3.21
CA GLY A 186 3.27 -28.30 -3.00
C GLY A 186 2.96 -27.11 -2.08
N GLN A 187 3.97 -26.42 -1.53
CA GLN A 187 3.82 -25.36 -0.54
C GLN A 187 4.68 -24.13 -0.87
N ILE A 188 4.79 -23.80 -2.17
CA ILE A 188 5.63 -22.68 -2.61
C ILE A 188 5.15 -21.36 -2.00
N GLN A 189 6.10 -20.57 -1.50
CA GLN A 189 5.83 -19.27 -0.89
C GLN A 189 6.86 -18.23 -1.36
N ALA A 190 6.40 -17.01 -1.61
CA ALA A 190 7.27 -15.84 -1.72
C ALA A 190 6.90 -14.83 -0.64
N GLN A 191 7.89 -14.25 0.04
CA GLN A 191 7.66 -13.25 1.08
C GLN A 191 8.67 -12.11 1.00
N LEU A 192 8.16 -10.88 0.94
CA LEU A 192 8.92 -9.66 1.21
C LEU A 192 8.46 -9.11 2.55
N LYS A 193 9.37 -8.97 3.51
CA LYS A 193 9.04 -8.56 4.88
C LYS A 193 10.05 -7.59 5.45
N SER A 194 9.54 -6.67 6.26
CA SER A 194 10.28 -5.89 7.22
C SER A 194 9.81 -6.24 8.63
N ASP A 195 10.75 -6.42 9.56
CA ASP A 195 10.42 -6.50 10.98
C ASP A 195 9.88 -5.16 11.51
N HIS A 196 10.01 -4.07 10.75
CA HIS A 196 9.36 -2.81 11.05
C HIS A 196 7.84 -2.93 10.93
N GLN A 197 7.16 -2.82 12.09
CA GLN A 197 5.70 -2.97 12.21
C GLN A 197 5.19 -4.27 11.59
N SER A 198 6.03 -5.31 11.56
CA SER A 198 5.71 -6.59 10.96
C SER A 198 5.11 -6.46 9.54
N SER A 199 5.64 -5.53 8.75
CA SER A 199 5.09 -5.18 7.43
C SER A 199 5.53 -6.21 6.40
N SER A 200 4.58 -6.83 5.68
CA SER A 200 4.92 -7.86 4.69
C SER A 200 3.92 -8.01 3.55
N LEU A 201 4.44 -8.46 2.41
CA LEU A 201 3.71 -9.05 1.30
C LEU A 201 4.07 -10.53 1.23
N SER A 202 3.09 -11.42 1.41
CA SER A 202 3.27 -12.87 1.31
C SER A 202 2.36 -13.44 0.22
N LEU A 203 2.90 -14.35 -0.60
CA LEU A 203 2.22 -14.96 -1.74
C LEU A 203 2.36 -16.49 -1.68
N GLY A 204 1.34 -17.23 -2.12
CA GLY A 204 1.36 -18.70 -2.20
C GLY A 204 0.88 -19.37 -0.91
N HIS A 205 1.62 -20.38 -0.44
CA HIS A 205 1.33 -21.11 0.79
C HIS A 205 1.93 -20.38 2.00
N ILE A 206 1.17 -19.45 2.58
CA ILE A 206 1.71 -18.49 3.55
C ILE A 206 1.99 -19.17 4.88
N THR A 207 3.27 -19.23 5.25
CA THR A 207 3.78 -19.58 6.57
C THR A 207 4.46 -18.38 7.22
N ARG A 208 4.46 -18.36 8.55
CA ARG A 208 5.14 -17.32 9.31
C ARG A 208 6.64 -17.63 9.37
N ILE A 209 7.46 -16.71 8.83
CA ILE A 209 8.93 -16.76 8.86
C ILE A 209 9.43 -15.43 9.44
N GLU A 210 9.73 -15.42 10.74
CA GLU A 210 10.05 -14.19 11.50
C GLU A 210 11.52 -14.11 11.91
N ASP A 211 12.18 -15.25 12.06
CA ASP A 211 13.54 -15.31 12.56
C ASP A 211 14.33 -16.47 11.95
N ASN A 212 15.48 -16.76 12.54
CA ASN A 212 16.44 -17.73 12.03
C ASN A 212 15.90 -19.17 12.09
N GLN A 213 14.86 -19.45 12.89
CA GLN A 213 14.25 -20.78 12.96
C GLN A 213 13.57 -21.17 11.64
N GLY A 214 13.26 -20.20 10.78
CA GLY A 214 12.58 -20.42 9.50
C GLY A 214 11.07 -20.56 9.63
N ARG A 215 10.48 -21.54 8.93
CA ARG A 215 9.03 -21.79 8.92
C ARG A 215 8.49 -22.07 10.33
N LYS A 216 7.39 -21.39 10.70
CA LYS A 216 6.62 -21.61 11.94
C LYS A 216 5.20 -22.09 11.61
N ASP A 217 4.17 -21.35 12.02
CA ASP A 217 2.76 -21.64 11.78
C ASP A 217 2.33 -21.34 10.33
N GLN A 218 1.42 -22.16 9.82
CA GLN A 218 0.69 -21.89 8.59
C GLN A 218 -0.37 -20.80 8.82
N ARG A 219 -0.47 -19.87 7.88
CA ARG A 219 -1.28 -18.64 7.95
C ARG A 219 -2.38 -18.56 6.89
N GLY A 220 -2.30 -19.36 5.83
CA GLY A 220 -3.32 -19.44 4.79
C GLY A 220 -2.73 -19.66 3.40
N GLN A 221 -3.56 -19.54 2.38
CA GLN A 221 -3.15 -19.64 0.98
C GLN A 221 -3.72 -18.46 0.18
N GLY A 222 -2.93 -17.94 -0.77
CA GLY A 222 -3.31 -16.80 -1.61
C GLY A 222 -2.30 -15.67 -1.50
N PHE A 223 -2.76 -14.47 -1.13
CA PHE A 223 -1.89 -13.34 -0.82
C PHE A 223 -2.29 -12.67 0.49
N GLU A 224 -1.32 -12.15 1.22
CA GLU A 224 -1.52 -11.32 2.41
C GLU A 224 -0.64 -10.07 2.29
N LEU A 225 -1.27 -8.90 2.32
CA LEU A 225 -0.59 -7.62 2.56
C LEU A 225 -0.95 -7.17 3.98
N ARG A 226 0.04 -7.14 4.88
CA ARG A 226 -0.19 -6.82 6.30
C ARG A 226 0.84 -5.86 6.87
N THR A 227 0.43 -5.13 7.90
CA THR A 227 1.29 -4.28 8.73
C THR A 227 0.58 -3.99 10.07
N ASP A 228 1.35 -3.80 11.13
CA ASP A 228 0.89 -3.23 12.41
C ASP A 228 0.84 -1.68 12.34
N GLY A 229 1.32 -1.10 11.23
CA GLY A 229 1.30 0.33 10.95
C GLY A 229 0.13 0.76 10.07
N HIS A 230 0.32 1.83 9.31
CA HIS A 230 -0.68 2.32 8.35
C HIS A 230 -0.60 1.55 7.03
N GLY A 231 -1.75 1.07 6.55
CA GLY A 231 -1.90 0.57 5.19
C GLY A 231 -2.51 1.64 4.29
N ALA A 232 -1.92 1.86 3.12
CA ALA A 232 -2.47 2.73 2.09
C ALA A 232 -2.42 2.03 0.73
N VAL A 233 -3.57 1.91 0.07
CA VAL A 233 -3.68 1.46 -1.33
C VAL A 233 -4.15 2.66 -2.15
N ARG A 234 -3.32 3.10 -3.10
CA ARG A 234 -3.59 4.30 -3.90
C ARG A 234 -3.35 3.97 -5.37
N ALA A 235 -4.36 4.20 -6.19
CA ALA A 235 -4.30 4.02 -7.63
C ALA A 235 -4.91 5.26 -8.31
N GLN A 236 -4.07 6.02 -9.02
CA GLN A 236 -4.45 7.30 -9.62
C GLN A 236 -5.54 7.15 -10.68
N ASP A 237 -5.53 6.05 -11.43
CA ASP A 237 -6.42 5.81 -12.58
C ASP A 237 -7.62 4.91 -12.23
N GLY A 238 -7.87 4.68 -10.93
CA GLY A 238 -8.97 3.83 -10.43
C GLY A 238 -8.50 2.55 -9.75
N LEU A 239 -9.39 1.94 -8.95
CA LEU A 239 -9.11 0.76 -8.13
C LEU A 239 -10.28 -0.22 -8.20
N LEU A 240 -10.02 -1.44 -8.65
CA LEU A 240 -10.97 -2.56 -8.63
C LEU A 240 -10.61 -3.53 -7.50
N ILE A 241 -11.52 -3.72 -6.55
CA ILE A 241 -11.41 -4.75 -5.51
C ILE A 241 -12.55 -5.73 -5.73
N THR A 242 -12.21 -6.95 -6.16
CA THR A 242 -13.19 -7.92 -6.64
C THR A 242 -12.89 -9.35 -6.20
N THR A 243 -13.95 -10.14 -6.00
CA THR A 243 -13.87 -11.60 -5.86
C THR A 243 -14.29 -12.33 -7.14
N GLU A 244 -14.49 -11.61 -8.25
CA GLU A 244 -14.81 -12.22 -9.55
C GLU A 244 -13.61 -13.00 -10.08
N ALA A 245 -13.84 -14.24 -10.49
CA ALA A 245 -12.76 -15.15 -10.84
C ALA A 245 -12.10 -14.79 -12.17
N ARG A 246 -10.77 -14.74 -12.18
CA ARG A 246 -9.91 -14.73 -13.38
C ARG A 246 -8.91 -15.87 -13.28
N GLY A 247 -9.37 -17.07 -13.60
CA GLY A 247 -8.56 -18.29 -13.51
C GLY A 247 -7.22 -18.12 -14.23
N ASN A 248 -6.13 -18.47 -13.55
CA ASN A 248 -4.75 -18.36 -14.06
C ASN A 248 -4.38 -16.95 -14.58
N ALA A 249 -5.04 -15.89 -14.07
CA ALA A 249 -4.88 -14.53 -14.58
C ALA A 249 -5.05 -14.41 -16.11
N ALA A 250 -5.89 -15.27 -16.72
CA ALA A 250 -6.04 -15.38 -18.18
C ALA A 250 -6.74 -14.18 -18.84
N GLN A 251 -7.33 -13.29 -18.04
CA GLN A 251 -7.97 -12.06 -18.49
C GLN A 251 -7.20 -10.85 -17.97
N HIS A 252 -7.39 -9.70 -18.62
CA HIS A 252 -6.71 -8.48 -18.20
C HIS A 252 -7.19 -8.00 -16.82
N ILE A 253 -6.30 -7.27 -16.13
CA ILE A 253 -6.47 -6.85 -14.73
C ILE A 253 -7.70 -5.98 -14.45
N LYS A 254 -8.26 -5.32 -15.49
CA LYS A 254 -9.43 -4.44 -15.39
C LYS A 254 -10.76 -5.09 -15.80
N SER A 255 -10.75 -6.36 -16.19
CA SER A 255 -11.94 -7.06 -16.66
C SER A 255 -13.03 -7.08 -15.59
N LEU A 256 -14.22 -6.55 -15.89
CA LEU A 256 -15.30 -6.37 -14.91
C LEU A 256 -16.71 -6.57 -15.49
N ASP A 257 -16.86 -7.35 -16.56
CA ASP A 257 -18.11 -7.54 -17.32
C ASP A 257 -19.32 -7.87 -16.43
N GLU A 258 -19.15 -8.79 -15.47
CA GLU A 258 -20.20 -9.20 -14.54
C GLU A 258 -20.67 -8.03 -13.66
N THR A 259 -19.73 -7.18 -13.26
CA THR A 259 -19.99 -5.98 -12.46
C THR A 259 -20.68 -4.91 -13.29
N ALA A 260 -20.22 -4.66 -14.52
CA ALA A 260 -20.86 -3.73 -15.43
C ALA A 260 -22.31 -4.13 -15.75
N GLN A 261 -22.57 -5.44 -15.96
CA GLN A 261 -23.92 -5.94 -16.17
C GLN A 261 -24.84 -5.71 -14.96
N ARG A 262 -24.37 -5.97 -13.73
CA ARG A 262 -25.14 -5.68 -12.52
C ARG A 262 -25.41 -4.20 -12.33
N LEU A 263 -24.42 -3.33 -12.57
CA LEU A 263 -24.60 -1.88 -12.53
C LEU A 263 -25.59 -1.39 -13.59
N LYS A 264 -25.58 -1.98 -14.80
CA LYS A 264 -26.56 -1.70 -15.85
C LYS A 264 -27.98 -2.10 -15.45
N ALA A 265 -28.15 -3.27 -14.86
CA ALA A 265 -29.45 -3.71 -14.33
C ALA A 265 -29.95 -2.77 -13.23
N ALA A 266 -29.07 -2.37 -12.31
CA ALA A 266 -29.38 -1.42 -11.24
C ALA A 266 -29.80 -0.04 -11.79
N HIS A 267 -29.07 0.48 -12.78
CA HIS A 267 -29.45 1.71 -13.48
C HIS A 267 -30.84 1.58 -14.13
N GLY A 268 -31.10 0.50 -14.87
CA GLY A 268 -32.40 0.25 -15.49
C GLY A 268 -33.55 0.20 -14.48
N GLN A 269 -33.33 -0.40 -13.30
CA GLN A 269 -34.31 -0.39 -12.21
C GLN A 269 -34.57 1.02 -11.66
N HIS A 270 -33.52 1.82 -11.45
CA HIS A 270 -33.66 3.22 -11.04
C HIS A 270 -34.49 4.02 -12.05
N GLN A 271 -34.16 3.90 -13.34
CA GLN A 271 -34.86 4.62 -14.40
C GLN A 271 -36.33 4.22 -14.49
N GLY A 272 -36.63 2.91 -14.51
CA GLY A 272 -38.01 2.43 -14.60
C GLY A 272 -38.89 2.86 -13.40
N LEU A 273 -38.35 2.80 -12.18
CA LEU A 273 -39.08 3.27 -11.00
C LEU A 273 -39.23 4.79 -10.95
N ALA A 274 -38.22 5.54 -11.41
CA ALA A 274 -38.29 6.99 -11.52
C ALA A 274 -39.38 7.41 -12.53
N ASP A 275 -39.44 6.78 -13.70
CA ASP A 275 -40.48 7.04 -14.69
C ASP A 275 -41.89 6.74 -14.16
N ALA A 276 -42.06 5.62 -13.44
CA ALA A 276 -43.33 5.28 -12.82
C ALA A 276 -43.72 6.29 -11.72
N ALA A 277 -42.77 6.77 -10.92
CA ALA A 277 -43.00 7.78 -9.88
C ALA A 277 -43.38 9.15 -10.50
N VAL A 278 -42.78 9.51 -11.64
CA VAL A 278 -43.15 10.70 -12.41
C VAL A 278 -44.56 10.58 -12.97
N THR A 279 -44.92 9.45 -13.58
CA THR A 279 -46.28 9.21 -14.07
C THR A 279 -47.31 9.27 -12.93
N ALA A 280 -46.95 8.79 -11.74
CA ALA A 280 -47.78 8.89 -10.53
C ALA A 280 -47.77 10.28 -9.87
N LYS A 281 -47.05 11.26 -10.42
CA LYS A 281 -46.85 12.62 -9.88
C LYS A 281 -46.22 12.64 -8.46
N ALA A 282 -45.58 11.54 -8.06
CA ALA A 282 -44.86 11.46 -6.79
C ALA A 282 -43.48 12.14 -6.88
N GLN A 283 -42.92 12.21 -8.09
CA GLN A 283 -41.63 12.82 -8.38
C GLN A 283 -41.70 13.67 -9.66
N ARG A 284 -40.73 14.57 -9.83
CA ARG A 284 -40.60 15.46 -10.99
C ARG A 284 -39.51 14.96 -11.94
N ARG A 285 -39.84 14.98 -13.23
CA ARG A 285 -38.91 14.63 -14.31
C ARG A 285 -37.74 15.62 -14.37
N GLY A 286 -36.53 15.08 -14.50
CA GLY A 286 -35.29 15.84 -14.63
C GLY A 286 -34.76 16.46 -13.33
N VAL A 287 -35.37 16.20 -12.17
CA VAL A 287 -35.01 16.85 -10.90
C VAL A 287 -34.90 15.88 -9.74
N ASP A 288 -35.81 14.89 -9.64
CA ASP A 288 -35.78 13.93 -8.54
C ASP A 288 -35.02 12.67 -8.99
N GLN A 289 -35.55 11.45 -8.81
CA GLN A 289 -34.80 10.20 -9.09
C GLN A 289 -34.36 10.03 -10.55
N THR A 290 -35.00 10.72 -11.50
CA THR A 290 -34.58 10.71 -12.92
C THR A 290 -33.22 11.39 -13.14
N GLU A 291 -32.86 12.39 -12.32
CA GLU A 291 -31.53 13.00 -12.36
C GLU A 291 -30.48 12.02 -11.85
N VAL A 292 -30.75 11.37 -10.71
CA VAL A 292 -29.90 10.31 -10.14
C VAL A 292 -29.66 9.19 -11.15
N ALA A 293 -30.70 8.74 -11.86
CA ALA A 293 -30.56 7.72 -12.89
C ALA A 293 -29.59 8.14 -13.99
N LYS A 294 -29.62 9.41 -14.43
CA LYS A 294 -28.69 9.95 -15.43
C LYS A 294 -27.23 9.91 -14.92
N SER A 295 -26.98 10.35 -13.69
CA SER A 295 -25.62 10.30 -13.11
C SER A 295 -25.11 8.86 -12.97
N LEU A 296 -25.98 7.90 -12.62
CA LEU A 296 -25.63 6.48 -12.58
C LEU A 296 -25.27 5.91 -13.96
N GLN A 297 -25.94 6.35 -15.03
CA GLN A 297 -25.57 5.96 -16.39
C GLN A 297 -24.17 6.49 -16.76
N GLN A 298 -23.89 7.76 -16.46
CA GLN A 298 -22.59 8.36 -16.71
C GLN A 298 -21.47 7.64 -15.94
N GLN A 299 -21.73 7.27 -14.68
CA GLN A 299 -20.82 6.47 -13.88
C GLN A 299 -20.57 5.09 -14.50
N LEU A 300 -21.63 4.41 -14.95
CA LEU A 300 -21.51 3.12 -15.63
C LEU A 300 -20.67 3.24 -16.91
N ASP A 301 -20.95 4.23 -17.76
CA ASP A 301 -20.20 4.49 -19.00
C ASP A 301 -18.72 4.74 -18.71
N ALA A 302 -18.41 5.40 -17.59
CA ALA A 302 -17.04 5.66 -17.18
C ALA A 302 -16.32 4.44 -16.60
N ILE A 303 -17.06 3.58 -15.88
CA ILE A 303 -16.54 2.29 -15.38
C ILE A 303 -16.28 1.32 -16.53
N GLN A 304 -17.19 1.21 -17.50
CA GLN A 304 -16.99 0.38 -18.69
C GLN A 304 -15.95 0.98 -19.65
N GLY A 305 -15.84 2.31 -19.65
CA GLY A 305 -15.00 3.04 -20.56
C GLY A 305 -15.54 3.12 -21.98
N SER A 306 -14.81 3.84 -22.82
CA SER A 306 -15.15 4.08 -24.22
C SER A 306 -13.97 3.72 -25.12
N GLY A 307 -14.24 3.05 -26.24
CA GLY A 307 -13.20 2.63 -27.20
C GLY A 307 -13.16 1.12 -27.37
N GLN A 308 -12.47 0.66 -28.42
CA GLN A 308 -12.21 -0.77 -28.61
C GLN A 308 -11.01 -1.19 -27.78
N ALA A 309 -11.12 -2.31 -27.07
CA ALA A 309 -9.97 -2.94 -26.44
C ALA A 309 -8.95 -3.36 -27.52
N ASP A 310 -7.67 -3.08 -27.28
CA ASP A 310 -6.55 -3.53 -28.09
C ASP A 310 -5.63 -4.35 -27.18
N ALA A 311 -5.95 -5.64 -27.07
CA ALA A 311 -5.20 -6.57 -26.23
C ALA A 311 -3.73 -6.71 -26.67
N ALA A 312 -3.43 -6.50 -27.96
CA ALA A 312 -2.06 -6.58 -28.47
C ALA A 312 -1.19 -5.41 -27.96
N LYS A 313 -1.80 -4.26 -27.66
CA LYS A 313 -1.13 -3.09 -27.06
C LYS A 313 -1.37 -2.95 -25.55
N GLY A 314 -2.08 -3.89 -24.93
CA GLY A 314 -2.45 -3.83 -23.52
C GLY A 314 -3.42 -2.69 -23.17
N HIS A 315 -4.16 -2.17 -24.16
CA HIS A 315 -5.14 -1.11 -23.95
C HIS A 315 -6.52 -1.72 -23.70
N PHE A 316 -7.10 -1.42 -22.54
CA PHE A 316 -8.44 -1.87 -22.14
C PHE A 316 -9.25 -0.64 -21.69
N PRO A 317 -10.52 -0.49 -22.13
CA PRO A 317 -11.27 0.75 -22.00
C PRO A 317 -11.70 1.06 -20.56
N GLU A 318 -11.85 0.05 -19.70
CA GLU A 318 -12.49 0.16 -18.38
C GLU A 318 -11.78 1.14 -17.46
N LEU A 319 -12.54 1.75 -16.54
CA LEU A 319 -12.08 2.76 -15.59
C LEU A 319 -11.44 3.97 -16.31
N ASN A 320 -12.19 4.62 -17.21
CA ASN A 320 -11.71 5.83 -17.90
C ASN A 320 -11.66 7.08 -17.00
N GLN A 321 -12.17 6.94 -15.77
CA GLN A 321 -12.12 7.88 -14.66
C GLN A 321 -11.78 7.10 -13.39
N PRO A 322 -11.20 7.77 -12.36
CA PRO A 322 -10.60 7.11 -11.20
C PRO A 322 -11.65 6.59 -10.19
N HIS A 323 -12.42 5.59 -10.60
CA HIS A 323 -13.42 4.94 -9.78
C HIS A 323 -12.80 3.92 -8.82
N LEU A 324 -13.28 3.88 -7.58
CA LEU A 324 -13.16 2.71 -6.72
C LEU A 324 -14.39 1.82 -6.94
N VAL A 325 -14.18 0.62 -7.48
CA VAL A 325 -15.24 -0.38 -7.70
C VAL A 325 -15.04 -1.54 -6.73
N LEU A 326 -16.04 -1.76 -5.87
CA LEU A 326 -16.11 -2.93 -4.98
C LEU A 326 -17.11 -3.94 -5.57
N ALA A 327 -16.64 -5.13 -5.90
CA ALA A 327 -17.44 -6.18 -6.51
C ALA A 327 -17.26 -7.52 -5.81
N SER A 328 -18.31 -8.33 -5.77
CA SER A 328 -18.27 -9.67 -5.21
C SER A 328 -19.29 -10.54 -5.90
N ALA A 329 -18.89 -11.78 -6.21
CA ALA A 329 -19.78 -12.77 -6.82
C ALA A 329 -20.85 -13.28 -5.83
N ALA A 330 -20.58 -13.23 -4.52
CA ALA A 330 -21.44 -13.79 -3.48
C ALA A 330 -22.12 -12.72 -2.60
N GLY A 331 -21.45 -11.60 -2.33
CA GLY A 331 -21.96 -10.55 -1.45
C GLY A 331 -20.87 -9.68 -0.82
N ILE A 332 -21.29 -8.54 -0.28
CA ILE A 332 -20.42 -7.56 0.39
C ILE A 332 -20.96 -7.31 1.80
N ALA A 333 -20.08 -7.37 2.80
CA ALA A 333 -20.41 -7.05 4.19
C ALA A 333 -19.55 -5.89 4.67
N ALA A 334 -20.18 -4.87 5.25
CA ALA A 334 -19.52 -3.74 5.90
C ALA A 334 -19.95 -3.68 7.37
N THR A 335 -19.00 -3.73 8.29
CA THR A 335 -19.25 -3.82 9.74
C THR A 335 -18.20 -3.02 10.51
N THR A 336 -18.61 -2.49 11.67
CA THR A 336 -17.73 -1.79 12.61
C THR A 336 -18.41 -1.77 13.98
N ALA A 337 -17.62 -1.69 15.05
CA ALA A 337 -18.14 -1.44 16.40
C ALA A 337 -18.58 0.03 16.59
N GLY A 338 -18.08 0.94 15.74
CA GLY A 338 -18.41 2.36 15.75
C GLY A 338 -19.49 2.72 14.73
N SER A 339 -19.30 3.83 14.04
CA SER A 339 -20.23 4.34 13.02
C SER A 339 -19.76 4.00 11.60
N ILE A 340 -20.72 3.73 10.70
CA ILE A 340 -20.50 3.77 9.25
C ILE A 340 -20.98 5.15 8.76
N HIS A 341 -20.15 5.84 7.98
CA HIS A 341 -20.49 7.12 7.35
C HIS A 341 -20.42 6.96 5.82
N LEU A 342 -21.51 7.30 5.13
CA LEU A 342 -21.60 7.35 3.67
C LEU A 342 -21.91 8.79 3.27
N GLN A 343 -21.02 9.40 2.49
CA GLN A 343 -21.17 10.76 1.99
C GLN A 343 -20.80 10.78 0.52
N ALA A 344 -21.57 11.55 -0.26
CA ALA A 344 -21.31 11.82 -1.66
C ALA A 344 -21.52 13.31 -1.91
N GLY A 345 -20.71 13.90 -2.80
CA GLY A 345 -20.91 15.28 -3.26
C GLY A 345 -22.15 15.45 -4.15
N GLU A 346 -22.60 14.35 -4.77
CA GLU A 346 -23.80 14.32 -5.61
C GLU A 346 -24.89 13.43 -4.97
N HIS A 347 -24.94 12.15 -5.30
CA HIS A 347 -26.04 11.26 -4.94
C HIS A 347 -25.57 10.01 -4.23
N ILE A 348 -26.34 9.56 -3.24
CA ILE A 348 -26.28 8.19 -2.71
C ILE A 348 -27.45 7.42 -3.29
N ALA A 349 -27.17 6.47 -4.19
CA ALA A 349 -28.17 5.58 -4.77
C ALA A 349 -28.06 4.18 -4.16
N VAL A 350 -29.19 3.63 -3.71
CA VAL A 350 -29.27 2.27 -3.18
C VAL A 350 -30.27 1.49 -4.01
N THR A 351 -29.79 0.46 -4.70
CA THR A 351 -30.61 -0.41 -5.55
C THR A 351 -30.60 -1.83 -5.01
N SER A 352 -31.76 -2.47 -5.05
CA SER A 352 -31.92 -3.87 -4.65
C SER A 352 -33.00 -4.50 -5.53
N GLU A 353 -32.70 -5.65 -6.12
CA GLU A 353 -33.71 -6.46 -6.82
C GLU A 353 -34.70 -7.12 -5.84
N GLY A 354 -34.24 -7.39 -4.61
CA GLY A 354 -35.06 -7.83 -3.48
C GLY A 354 -35.55 -6.65 -2.63
N HIS A 355 -35.49 -6.80 -1.30
CA HIS A 355 -35.90 -5.75 -0.35
C HIS A 355 -34.73 -4.91 0.13
N ILE A 356 -34.95 -3.60 0.29
CA ILE A 356 -34.17 -2.79 1.22
C ILE A 356 -34.79 -2.97 2.61
N SER A 357 -34.05 -3.57 3.53
CA SER A 357 -34.47 -3.77 4.92
C SER A 357 -33.67 -2.89 5.86
N LEU A 358 -34.35 -2.02 6.61
CA LEU A 358 -33.73 -1.11 7.58
C LEU A 358 -34.16 -1.52 8.99
N SER A 359 -33.22 -2.02 9.79
CA SER A 359 -33.43 -2.33 11.21
C SER A 359 -32.61 -1.37 12.06
N VAL A 360 -33.27 -0.56 12.88
CA VAL A 360 -32.63 0.51 13.64
C VAL A 360 -32.96 0.35 15.12
N GLY A 361 -31.94 0.17 15.96
CA GLY A 361 -32.14 -0.10 17.39
C GLY A 361 -32.72 1.08 18.20
N LYS A 362 -32.69 2.30 17.64
CA LYS A 362 -33.26 3.51 18.27
C LYS A 362 -34.28 4.21 17.37
N ARG A 363 -33.83 5.18 16.56
CA ARG A 363 -34.71 6.01 15.72
C ARG A 363 -34.18 6.04 14.29
N LEU A 364 -35.06 5.87 13.31
CA LEU A 364 -34.79 6.23 11.93
C LEU A 364 -35.03 7.73 11.78
N LEU A 365 -33.96 8.48 11.49
CA LEU A 365 -34.02 9.93 11.30
C LEU A 365 -33.77 10.22 9.82
N ALA A 366 -34.62 11.04 9.21
CA ALA A 366 -34.49 11.48 7.83
C ALA A 366 -34.85 12.96 7.75
N SER A 367 -33.92 13.76 7.23
CA SER A 367 -34.08 15.19 7.03
C SER A 367 -33.64 15.53 5.61
N ALA A 368 -34.41 16.34 4.90
CA ALA A 368 -34.11 16.79 3.56
C ALA A 368 -34.35 18.30 3.47
N LYS A 369 -33.44 19.04 2.84
CA LYS A 369 -33.54 20.50 2.68
C LYS A 369 -34.72 20.88 1.77
N ASP A 370 -34.87 20.17 0.65
CA ASP A 370 -35.93 20.46 -0.33
C ASP A 370 -37.22 19.65 -0.10
N GLY A 371 -37.11 18.36 0.18
CA GLY A 371 -38.29 17.55 0.49
C GLY A 371 -38.07 16.05 0.48
N ILE A 372 -39.09 15.34 0.96
CA ILE A 372 -39.14 13.87 0.99
C ILE A 372 -40.21 13.40 0.01
N ARG A 373 -39.84 12.50 -0.92
CA ARG A 373 -40.75 11.84 -1.87
C ARG A 373 -40.71 10.33 -1.65
N LEU A 374 -41.87 9.74 -1.35
CA LEU A 374 -42.02 8.30 -1.16
C LEU A 374 -43.08 7.77 -2.11
N PHE A 375 -42.73 6.73 -2.86
CA PHE A 375 -43.59 6.15 -3.87
C PHE A 375 -43.58 4.63 -3.77
N ALA A 376 -44.76 4.03 -3.77
CA ALA A 376 -44.95 2.59 -3.84
C ALA A 376 -45.79 2.25 -5.07
N LEU A 377 -45.22 1.51 -6.02
CA LEU A 377 -45.86 1.23 -7.31
C LEU A 377 -47.04 0.24 -7.21
N LYS A 378 -46.91 -0.81 -6.39
CA LYS A 378 -47.88 -1.92 -6.35
C LYS A 378 -48.45 -2.20 -4.96
N GLY A 379 -47.59 -2.31 -3.94
CA GLY A 379 -47.98 -2.82 -2.61
C GLY A 379 -48.63 -1.81 -1.65
N GLY A 380 -48.77 -0.55 -2.05
CA GLY A 380 -49.24 0.53 -1.18
C GLY A 380 -48.23 0.91 -0.09
N MET A 381 -48.67 1.73 0.87
CA MET A 381 -47.85 2.21 1.99
C MET A 381 -48.55 1.94 3.33
N LYS A 382 -47.78 1.56 4.35
CA LYS A 382 -48.25 1.36 5.72
C LYS A 382 -47.43 2.20 6.70
N TRP A 383 -48.12 2.98 7.51
CA TRP A 383 -47.53 3.85 8.54
C TRP A 383 -48.14 3.48 9.88
N ILE A 384 -47.40 2.73 10.68
CA ILE A 384 -47.89 2.15 11.94
C ILE A 384 -46.93 2.53 13.05
N ALA A 385 -47.42 3.23 14.07
CA ALA A 385 -46.74 3.38 15.35
C ALA A 385 -47.29 2.33 16.31
N GLY A 386 -46.48 1.33 16.66
CA GLY A 386 -46.91 0.26 17.59
C GLY A 386 -47.23 0.80 19.00
N LYS A 387 -46.54 1.88 19.40
CA LYS A 387 -46.83 2.71 20.57
C LYS A 387 -46.49 4.16 20.24
N GLY A 388 -47.10 5.10 20.96
CA GLY A 388 -46.89 6.54 20.75
C GLY A 388 -47.74 7.11 19.62
N LYS A 389 -47.71 8.44 19.48
CA LYS A 389 -48.54 9.18 18.52
C LYS A 389 -47.94 9.20 17.12
N ILE A 390 -48.79 9.24 16.10
CA ILE A 390 -48.44 9.67 14.75
C ILE A 390 -48.80 11.15 14.64
N THR A 391 -47.86 11.96 14.14
CA THR A 391 -48.06 13.40 13.93
C THR A 391 -47.72 13.74 12.49
N ILE A 392 -48.65 14.38 11.78
CA ILE A 392 -48.50 14.84 10.40
C ILE A 392 -48.88 16.31 10.40
N GLU A 393 -47.93 17.19 10.07
CA GLU A 393 -48.10 18.63 10.14
C GLU A 393 -47.51 19.29 8.90
N ALA A 394 -48.14 20.36 8.42
CA ALA A 394 -47.60 21.27 7.43
C ALA A 394 -47.65 22.68 8.02
N HIS A 395 -46.51 23.24 8.41
CA HIS A 395 -46.45 24.49 9.19
C HIS A 395 -46.72 25.75 8.35
N LYS A 396 -46.50 25.66 7.04
CA LYS A 396 -46.61 26.80 6.10
C LYS A 396 -47.40 26.47 4.82
N ASP A 397 -47.97 25.27 4.73
CA ASP A 397 -48.70 24.82 3.54
C ASP A 397 -49.82 23.85 3.93
N LYS A 398 -50.57 23.35 2.96
CA LYS A 398 -51.71 22.46 3.15
C LYS A 398 -51.30 20.99 3.26
N ILE A 399 -52.15 20.22 3.93
CA ILE A 399 -52.14 18.75 3.88
C ILE A 399 -53.21 18.30 2.89
N ASN A 400 -52.83 17.49 1.90
CA ASN A 400 -53.75 16.85 0.96
C ASN A 400 -53.84 15.35 1.26
N VAL A 401 -55.04 14.85 1.60
CA VAL A 401 -55.33 13.42 1.77
C VAL A 401 -56.39 13.01 0.76
N ILE A 402 -55.99 12.25 -0.26
CA ILE A 402 -56.85 11.91 -1.41
C ILE A 402 -56.81 10.38 -1.61
N ALA A 403 -57.98 9.78 -1.79
CA ALA A 403 -58.12 8.38 -2.20
C ALA A 403 -59.09 8.27 -3.39
N LYS A 404 -58.81 7.34 -4.32
CA LYS A 404 -59.74 7.02 -5.42
C LYS A 404 -61.00 6.29 -4.92
N GLN A 405 -60.85 5.53 -3.84
CA GLN A 405 -61.94 4.84 -3.16
C GLN A 405 -62.33 5.62 -1.89
N ASN A 406 -62.68 4.93 -0.81
CA ASN A 406 -63.05 5.56 0.44
C ASN A 406 -61.85 6.12 1.22
N VAL A 407 -62.07 7.22 1.92
CA VAL A 407 -61.23 7.67 3.03
C VAL A 407 -61.98 7.34 4.32
N THR A 408 -61.32 6.62 5.25
CA THR A 408 -61.89 6.26 6.55
C THR A 408 -61.10 6.92 7.66
N ILE A 409 -61.76 7.75 8.48
CA ILE A 409 -61.19 8.36 9.68
C ILE A 409 -61.97 7.81 10.87
N LYS A 410 -61.29 7.10 11.78
CA LYS A 410 -61.92 6.42 12.92
C LYS A 410 -61.08 6.59 14.18
N SER A 411 -61.71 7.11 15.24
CA SER A 411 -61.26 6.89 16.62
C SER A 411 -62.05 5.71 17.18
N THR A 412 -61.36 4.70 17.71
CA THR A 412 -62.01 3.45 18.19
C THR A 412 -62.46 3.53 19.64
N THR A 413 -61.87 4.43 20.42
CA THR A 413 -62.08 4.53 21.87
C THR A 413 -62.44 5.93 22.33
N GLU A 414 -62.10 6.95 21.56
CA GLU A 414 -62.27 8.35 21.96
C GLU A 414 -62.89 9.16 20.80
N SER A 415 -62.51 10.43 20.68
CA SER A 415 -63.15 11.42 19.80
C SER A 415 -62.38 11.66 18.51
N ILE A 416 -63.07 12.22 17.51
CA ILE A 416 -62.48 12.84 16.32
C ILE A 416 -62.69 14.34 16.44
N PHE A 417 -61.61 15.12 16.36
CA PHE A 417 -61.66 16.58 16.37
C PHE A 417 -61.37 17.13 14.98
N ILE A 418 -62.30 17.92 14.43
CA ILE A 418 -62.15 18.64 13.16
C ILE A 418 -62.38 20.12 13.46
N SER A 419 -61.32 20.91 13.40
CA SER A 419 -61.32 22.30 13.81
C SER A 419 -60.65 23.16 12.74
N ALA A 420 -61.24 24.32 12.44
CA ALA A 420 -60.64 25.31 11.55
C ALA A 420 -60.97 26.73 12.04
N PRO A 421 -59.99 27.67 12.02
CA PRO A 421 -60.21 29.03 12.50
C PRO A 421 -61.15 29.85 11.60
N THR A 422 -61.25 29.49 10.32
CA THR A 422 -62.08 30.20 9.33
C THR A 422 -63.39 29.47 9.07
N LYS A 423 -63.32 28.23 8.56
CA LYS A 423 -64.50 27.40 8.32
C LYS A 423 -64.18 25.91 8.16
N VAL A 424 -65.17 25.07 8.47
CA VAL A 424 -65.19 23.64 8.15
C VAL A 424 -66.30 23.37 7.13
N VAL A 425 -66.00 22.60 6.07
CA VAL A 425 -66.97 22.21 5.05
C VAL A 425 -66.95 20.69 4.92
N VAL A 426 -68.12 20.07 5.03
CA VAL A 426 -68.33 18.64 4.74
C VAL A 426 -69.33 18.54 3.60
N ASN A 427 -68.93 17.93 2.49
CA ASN A 427 -69.76 17.81 1.30
C ASN A 427 -69.75 16.40 0.69
N GLY A 428 -70.82 16.05 0.00
CA GLY A 428 -70.97 14.77 -0.69
C GLY A 428 -72.26 14.69 -1.50
N GLY A 429 -72.18 14.15 -2.72
CA GLY A 429 -73.37 13.92 -3.57
C GLY A 429 -74.21 15.17 -3.87
N GLY A 430 -73.61 16.36 -3.85
CA GLY A 430 -74.31 17.65 -4.04
C GLY A 430 -74.95 18.24 -2.78
N SER A 431 -74.88 17.56 -1.63
CA SER A 431 -75.30 18.10 -0.32
C SER A 431 -74.08 18.52 0.51
N PHE A 432 -74.27 19.46 1.45
CA PHE A 432 -73.17 19.95 2.30
C PHE A 432 -73.64 20.53 3.64
N THR A 433 -72.69 20.64 4.57
CA THR A 433 -72.76 21.51 5.74
C THR A 433 -71.49 22.36 5.84
N GLU A 434 -71.65 23.65 6.10
CA GLU A 434 -70.57 24.59 6.37
C GLU A 434 -70.73 25.17 7.78
N TRP A 435 -69.63 25.21 8.54
CA TRP A 435 -69.54 25.81 9.86
C TRP A 435 -68.52 26.96 9.82
N SER A 436 -68.98 28.18 10.07
CA SER A 436 -68.15 29.39 10.03
C SER A 436 -68.60 30.43 11.07
N ASN A 437 -67.91 31.57 11.15
CA ASN A 437 -68.32 32.68 12.01
C ASN A 437 -69.66 33.32 11.61
N ALA A 438 -70.12 33.10 10.37
CA ALA A 438 -71.42 33.56 9.89
C ALA A 438 -72.58 32.67 10.38
N GLY A 439 -72.28 31.46 10.87
CA GLY A 439 -73.27 30.50 11.36
C GLY A 439 -73.06 29.09 10.78
N ILE A 440 -74.13 28.30 10.84
CA ILE A 440 -74.20 26.95 10.26
C ILE A 440 -75.09 27.01 9.01
N LEU A 441 -74.54 26.64 7.85
CA LEU A 441 -75.27 26.56 6.58
C LEU A 441 -75.39 25.10 6.15
N HIS A 442 -76.63 24.63 5.95
CA HIS A 442 -76.93 23.32 5.35
C HIS A 442 -77.56 23.53 3.96
N GLY A 443 -77.14 22.73 2.98
CA GLY A 443 -77.71 22.77 1.64
C GLY A 443 -77.86 21.39 1.03
N THR A 444 -78.99 21.12 0.39
CA THR A 444 -79.25 19.89 -0.37
C THR A 444 -80.25 20.18 -1.50
N MET A 445 -80.08 19.52 -2.65
CA MET A 445 -81.10 19.50 -3.72
C MET A 445 -82.19 18.43 -3.47
N GLY A 446 -81.96 17.55 -2.49
CA GLY A 446 -82.88 16.47 -2.14
C GLY A 446 -83.76 16.81 -0.94
N ARG A 447 -84.35 15.76 -0.35
CA ARG A 447 -85.09 15.88 0.91
C ARG A 447 -84.12 16.00 2.08
N TRP A 448 -84.33 16.99 2.94
CA TRP A 448 -83.72 17.04 4.26
C TRP A 448 -84.63 16.34 5.27
N ILE A 449 -84.14 15.27 5.88
CA ILE A 449 -84.87 14.48 6.89
C ILE A 449 -84.02 14.47 8.16
N GLU A 450 -84.58 14.96 9.26
CA GLU A 450 -83.94 14.96 10.57
C GLU A 450 -84.71 14.02 11.51
N HIS A 451 -84.01 13.10 12.15
CA HIS A 451 -84.58 12.18 13.14
C HIS A 451 -84.02 12.53 14.53
N ALA A 452 -84.88 13.05 15.42
CA ALA A 452 -84.50 13.27 16.81
C ALA A 452 -85.65 12.95 17.78
N ALA A 453 -85.31 12.54 19.00
CA ALA A 453 -86.26 12.37 20.09
C ALA A 453 -86.72 13.71 20.70
N SER A 454 -85.95 14.79 20.50
CA SER A 454 -86.25 16.14 20.98
C SER A 454 -85.54 17.19 20.12
N HIS A 455 -86.20 18.32 19.86
CA HIS A 455 -85.61 19.50 19.23
C HIS A 455 -85.82 20.70 20.15
N VAL A 456 -84.73 21.24 20.71
CA VAL A 456 -84.76 22.39 21.62
C VAL A 456 -83.95 23.53 21.00
N LYS A 457 -84.54 24.73 20.91
CA LYS A 457 -83.85 25.93 20.43
C LYS A 457 -83.41 26.78 21.63
N MET A 458 -82.19 26.53 22.10
CA MET A 458 -81.54 27.32 23.16
C MET A 458 -80.87 28.56 22.54
N GLY A 459 -80.55 29.57 23.36
CA GLY A 459 -79.75 30.72 22.94
C GLY A 459 -78.36 30.34 22.42
N PRO A 460 -77.60 31.30 21.85
CA PRO A 460 -76.29 31.02 21.24
C PRO A 460 -75.28 30.49 22.26
N ALA A 461 -74.44 29.55 21.83
CA ALA A 461 -73.30 29.03 22.57
C ALA A 461 -72.03 29.14 21.71
N SER A 462 -70.85 29.20 22.34
CA SER A 462 -69.57 29.34 21.65
C SER A 462 -68.50 28.43 22.25
N MET A 463 -67.62 27.90 21.40
CA MET A 463 -66.43 27.13 21.79
C MET A 463 -65.22 27.70 21.04
N PRO A 464 -64.45 28.63 21.63
CA PRO A 464 -63.33 29.27 20.96
C PRO A 464 -62.18 28.27 20.71
N LEU A 465 -61.53 28.40 19.55
CA LEU A 465 -60.34 27.61 19.23
C LEU A 465 -59.11 28.21 19.94
N GLN A 466 -58.29 27.33 20.52
CA GLN A 466 -56.96 27.69 21.00
C GLN A 466 -56.03 27.86 19.78
N PRO A 467 -55.37 29.02 19.60
CA PRO A 467 -54.43 29.22 18.50
C PRO A 467 -53.26 28.24 18.63
N GLN A 468 -53.03 27.44 17.59
CA GLN A 468 -51.83 26.63 17.48
C GLN A 468 -50.70 27.49 16.88
N ASN A 469 -49.74 27.86 17.72
CA ASN A 469 -48.55 28.58 17.28
C ASN A 469 -47.46 27.59 16.87
N PHE A 470 -47.18 27.50 15.57
CA PHE A 470 -46.00 26.81 15.07
C PHE A 470 -44.78 27.71 15.29
N LYS A 471 -43.82 27.30 16.12
CA LYS A 471 -42.53 28.00 16.21
C LYS A 471 -41.83 27.88 14.86
N ALA A 472 -41.56 29.01 14.20
CA ALA A 472 -41.00 29.02 12.86
C ALA A 472 -39.60 28.37 12.82
N CYS A 473 -39.36 27.46 11.87
CA CYS A 473 -38.00 26.98 11.50
C CYS A 473 -37.09 28.08 10.93
N ALA A 474 -37.56 29.32 10.78
CA ALA A 474 -36.95 30.36 9.95
C ALA A 474 -35.70 31.04 10.53
N GLN A 475 -35.27 30.72 11.76
CA GLN A 475 -34.15 31.44 12.41
C GLN A 475 -32.78 30.74 12.30
N GLU A 476 -32.68 29.52 11.77
CA GLU A 476 -31.40 28.78 11.70
C GLU A 476 -30.89 28.47 10.28
N GLU A 477 -31.69 28.71 9.23
CA GLU A 477 -31.27 28.51 7.82
C GLU A 477 -30.01 29.33 7.45
N GLY A 478 -29.84 30.53 8.05
CA GLY A 478 -28.70 31.40 7.77
C GLY A 478 -27.35 30.92 8.32
N LYS A 479 -27.32 30.00 9.29
CA LYS A 479 -26.06 29.48 9.86
C LYS A 479 -25.54 28.23 9.14
N ALA A 480 -26.43 27.37 8.64
CA ALA A 480 -26.03 26.13 7.97
C ALA A 480 -25.39 26.36 6.59
N ASP A 481 -25.84 27.39 5.86
CA ASP A 481 -25.32 27.69 4.51
C ASP A 481 -23.96 28.46 4.53
N GLN A 482 -23.56 29.06 5.67
CA GLN A 482 -22.28 29.78 5.76
C GLN A 482 -21.05 28.88 5.99
N GLU A 483 -21.21 27.68 6.55
CA GLU A 483 -20.09 26.78 6.85
C GLU A 483 -19.80 25.73 5.76
N ALA A 484 -20.70 25.53 4.80
CA ALA A 484 -20.54 24.55 3.72
C ALA A 484 -19.73 25.07 2.50
N GLY A 485 -19.39 26.35 2.46
CA GLY A 485 -18.70 27.03 1.35
C GLY A 485 -17.17 26.97 1.37
N GLY A 486 -16.57 26.02 2.08
CA GLY A 486 -15.12 25.82 2.09
C GLY A 486 -14.63 25.18 0.79
N SER A 487 -14.27 26.00 -0.20
CA SER A 487 -13.50 25.61 -1.37
C SER A 487 -12.24 24.83 -0.97
N ILE A 488 -12.18 23.53 -1.24
CA ILE A 488 -10.93 22.77 -1.27
C ILE A 488 -10.30 23.02 -2.64
N SER A 489 -9.48 24.07 -2.72
CA SER A 489 -8.46 24.21 -3.74
C SER A 489 -7.20 23.49 -3.27
N ALA A 490 -6.90 22.35 -3.89
CA ALA A 490 -5.56 21.75 -3.94
C ALA A 490 -5.43 20.96 -5.24
#